data_AF-A0A840F9X5-F1
#
_entry.id   AF-A0A840F9X5-F1
#
_cell.length_a   1.000
_cell.length_b   1.000
_cell.length_c   1.000
_cell.angle_alpha   90.00
_cell.angle_beta   90.00
_cell.angle_gamma   90.00
#
_symmetry.space_group_name_H-M   'P 1'
#
loop_
_entity.id
_entity.type
_entity.pdbx_description
1 polymer ?
#
loop_
_entity_poly.entity_id
_entity_poly.type
_entity_poly.pdbx_seq_one_letter_code
_entity_poly.pdbx_strand_id
1 'polypeptide(L)'
;MPLILAVLSLLAATPTQAAPPAGPLSITTRMMVEQRVAAADGTTRTRLVPATRVVPGDRVTIVVAYRNTGTAPIADLVLANPVPPSTVYRGPAAGSPAPDLVANGSQVRWRLTRPVAPGGGGELGFTAIVR
;
A
#
# COMPACT_ATOMS: atom_id res chain seq x y z
N MET A 1 73.06 -6.98 -7.59
CA MET A 1 71.98 -7.41 -6.67
C MET A 1 70.67 -6.78 -7.16
N PRO A 2 69.65 -7.55 -7.57
CA PRO A 2 68.39 -7.00 -8.04
C PRO A 2 67.46 -6.69 -6.85
N LEU A 3 66.82 -5.52 -6.87
CA LEU A 3 65.86 -5.08 -5.86
C LEU A 3 64.45 -5.53 -6.28
N ILE A 4 63.80 -6.29 -5.40
CA ILE A 4 62.52 -6.98 -5.61
C ILE A 4 61.35 -5.98 -5.59
N LEU A 5 60.47 -6.05 -6.60
CA LEU A 5 59.16 -5.40 -6.61
C LEU A 5 58.27 -6.02 -5.51
N ALA A 6 57.78 -5.19 -4.59
CA ALA A 6 56.71 -5.57 -3.67
C ALA A 6 55.36 -5.09 -4.25
N VAL A 7 54.59 -6.02 -4.82
CA VAL A 7 53.19 -5.79 -5.23
C VAL A 7 52.31 -5.90 -3.99
N LEU A 8 51.77 -4.76 -3.54
CA LEU A 8 50.78 -4.70 -2.46
C LEU A 8 49.41 -5.04 -3.04
N SER A 9 48.91 -6.25 -2.77
CA SER A 9 47.57 -6.67 -3.19
C SER A 9 46.51 -6.02 -2.28
N LEU A 10 45.70 -5.13 -2.86
CA LEU A 10 44.60 -4.46 -2.17
C LEU A 10 43.37 -5.38 -2.15
N LEU A 11 43.01 -5.86 -0.97
CA LEU A 11 41.79 -6.62 -0.74
C LEU A 11 40.58 -5.67 -0.73
N ALA A 12 39.79 -5.66 -1.80
CA ALA A 12 38.55 -4.88 -1.85
C ALA A 12 37.48 -5.53 -0.97
N ALA A 13 37.21 -4.97 0.20
CA ALA A 13 36.06 -5.33 1.03
C ALA A 13 34.79 -4.75 0.40
N THR A 14 33.93 -5.61 -0.16
CA THR A 14 32.58 -5.21 -0.57
C THR A 14 31.76 -4.89 0.69
N PRO A 15 31.21 -3.68 0.86
CA PRO A 15 30.29 -3.44 1.95
C PRO A 15 29.02 -4.27 1.69
N THR A 16 28.76 -5.27 2.53
CA THR A 16 27.46 -5.93 2.60
C THR A 16 26.46 -4.88 3.04
N GLN A 17 25.74 -4.29 2.08
CA GLN A 17 24.70 -3.32 2.37
C GLN A 17 23.56 -4.06 3.09
N ALA A 18 23.50 -3.89 4.42
CA ALA A 18 22.38 -4.38 5.21
C ALA A 18 21.12 -3.67 4.69
N ALA A 19 20.16 -4.45 4.19
CA ALA A 19 18.83 -3.92 3.91
C ALA A 19 18.30 -3.30 5.20
N PRO A 20 17.71 -2.08 5.17
CA PRO A 20 17.11 -1.51 6.35
C PRO A 20 16.10 -2.52 6.92
N PRO A 21 16.06 -2.74 8.24
CA PRO A 21 15.03 -3.60 8.82
C PRO A 21 13.69 -3.04 8.35
N ALA A 22 12.91 -3.87 7.63
CA ALA A 22 11.51 -3.57 7.41
C ALA A 22 10.92 -3.26 8.79
N GLY A 23 10.41 -2.04 8.96
CA GLY A 23 9.92 -1.60 10.26
C GLY A 23 8.88 -2.57 10.82
N PRO A 24 8.54 -2.48 12.11
CA PRO A 24 7.59 -3.38 12.77
C PRO A 24 6.15 -3.30 12.23
N LEU A 25 5.91 -2.64 11.10
CA LEU A 25 4.61 -2.42 10.51
C LEU A 25 4.52 -3.13 9.16
N SER A 26 3.59 -4.07 9.06
CA SER A 26 3.18 -4.69 7.81
C SER A 26 2.00 -3.92 7.22
N ILE A 27 2.10 -3.52 5.95
CA ILE A 27 1.02 -2.85 5.21
C ILE A 27 0.74 -3.65 3.94
N THR A 28 -0.53 -3.92 3.68
CA THR A 28 -0.99 -4.59 2.45
C THR A 28 -2.12 -3.79 1.84
N THR A 29 -1.90 -3.26 0.64
CA THR A 29 -2.93 -2.55 -0.13
C THR A 29 -3.54 -3.48 -1.17
N ARG A 30 -4.87 -3.54 -1.22
CA ARG A 30 -5.63 -4.34 -2.18
C ARG A 30 -6.65 -3.45 -2.87
N MET A 31 -6.75 -3.58 -4.18
CA MET A 31 -7.74 -2.87 -4.99
C MET A 31 -8.86 -3.86 -5.36
N MET A 32 -10.07 -3.57 -4.92
CA MET A 32 -11.28 -4.37 -5.17
C MET A 32 -12.21 -3.60 -6.12
N VAL A 33 -12.88 -4.30 -7.03
CA VAL A 33 -13.84 -3.70 -7.96
C VAL A 33 -15.22 -4.29 -7.67
N GLU A 34 -16.21 -3.43 -7.51
CA GLU A 34 -17.61 -3.86 -7.54
C GLU A 34 -18.02 -4.06 -9.01
N GLN A 35 -17.64 -5.20 -9.59
CA GLN A 35 -17.99 -5.48 -10.97
C GLN A 35 -19.43 -6.02 -11.03
N ARG A 36 -20.31 -5.34 -11.78
CA ARG A 36 -21.55 -5.96 -12.28
C ARG A 36 -21.14 -6.90 -13.39
N VAL A 37 -21.07 -8.18 -13.09
CA VAL A 37 -20.80 -9.21 -14.11
C VAL A 37 -22.13 -9.50 -14.79
N ALA A 38 -22.18 -9.30 -16.11
CA ALA A 38 -23.26 -9.85 -16.92
C ALA A 38 -23.17 -11.37 -16.85
N ALA A 39 -24.17 -12.00 -16.25
CA ALA A 39 -24.29 -13.44 -16.24
C ALA A 39 -24.75 -13.90 -17.62
N ALA A 40 -24.34 -15.11 -18.02
CA ALA A 40 -24.68 -15.71 -19.31
C ALA A 40 -26.20 -15.87 -19.54
N ASP A 41 -27.00 -15.68 -18.49
CA ASP A 41 -28.46 -15.67 -18.48
C ASP A 41 -29.08 -14.28 -18.78
N GLY A 42 -28.27 -13.26 -19.08
CA GLY A 42 -28.72 -11.89 -19.37
C GLY A 42 -29.00 -11.04 -18.14
N THR A 43 -28.76 -11.55 -16.92
CA THR A 43 -28.92 -10.80 -15.67
C THR A 43 -27.60 -10.17 -15.20
N THR A 44 -27.65 -9.10 -14.42
CA THR A 44 -26.46 -8.52 -13.78
C THR A 44 -26.33 -9.05 -12.35
N ARG A 45 -25.19 -9.65 -12.00
CA ARG A 45 -24.86 -10.04 -10.62
C ARG A 45 -23.73 -9.15 -10.09
N THR A 46 -23.93 -8.57 -8.91
CA THR A 46 -22.90 -7.81 -8.19
C THR A 46 -21.97 -8.80 -7.47
N ARG A 47 -20.70 -8.91 -7.90
CA ARG A 47 -19.69 -9.72 -7.20
C ARG A 47 -18.41 -8.91 -7.06
N LEU A 48 -17.79 -9.02 -5.89
CA LEU A 48 -16.45 -8.47 -5.66
C LEU A 48 -15.43 -9.40 -6.35
N VAL A 49 -14.83 -8.94 -7.46
CA VAL A 49 -13.88 -9.72 -8.28
C VAL A 49 -12.54 -8.94 -8.34
N PRO A 50 -11.38 -9.62 -8.41
CA PRO A 50 -10.10 -8.95 -8.63
C PRO A 50 -10.15 -8.10 -9.91
N ALA A 51 -9.48 -6.95 -9.91
CA ALA A 51 -9.50 -5.94 -10.97
C ALA A 51 -8.84 -6.40 -12.29
N THR A 52 -9.30 -7.49 -12.92
CA THR A 52 -8.74 -7.98 -14.18
C THR A 52 -9.29 -7.21 -15.39
N ARG A 53 -10.45 -6.54 -15.25
CA ARG A 53 -11.02 -5.69 -16.30
C ARG A 53 -11.89 -4.57 -15.70
N VAL A 54 -11.28 -3.44 -15.36
CA VAL A 54 -12.00 -2.21 -15.00
C VAL A 54 -12.31 -1.41 -16.27
N VAL A 55 -13.55 -0.94 -16.40
CA VAL A 55 -13.91 0.03 -17.46
C VAL A 55 -13.95 1.45 -16.90
N PRO A 56 -13.69 2.48 -17.73
CA PRO A 56 -13.99 3.87 -17.37
C PRO A 56 -15.40 4.01 -16.79
N GLY A 57 -15.52 4.66 -15.64
CA GLY A 57 -16.77 4.81 -14.89
C GLY A 57 -16.97 3.79 -13.76
N ASP A 58 -16.22 2.69 -13.71
CA ASP A 58 -16.32 1.71 -12.63
C ASP A 58 -15.89 2.28 -11.28
N ARG A 59 -16.63 1.90 -10.23
CA ARG A 59 -16.27 2.18 -8.85
C ARG A 59 -15.35 1.10 -8.33
N VAL A 60 -14.21 1.54 -7.80
CA VAL A 60 -13.19 0.70 -7.21
C VAL A 60 -13.02 1.08 -5.75
N THR A 61 -12.92 0.07 -4.89
CA THR A 61 -12.67 0.23 -3.46
C THR A 61 -11.25 -0.23 -3.16
N ILE A 62 -10.42 0.70 -2.71
CA ILE A 62 -9.05 0.43 -2.31
C ILE A 62 -9.07 0.21 -0.80
N VAL A 63 -8.56 -0.95 -0.35
CA VAL A 63 -8.45 -1.34 1.05
C VAL A 63 -6.97 -1.42 1.42
N VAL A 64 -6.61 -0.79 2.52
CA VAL A 64 -5.27 -0.73 3.11
C VAL A 64 -5.34 -1.43 4.47
N ALA A 65 -4.86 -2.66 4.51
CA ALA A 65 -4.70 -3.41 5.74
C ALA A 65 -3.35 -3.08 6.37
N TYR A 66 -3.33 -2.81 7.67
CA TYR A 66 -2.10 -2.54 8.42
C TYR A 66 -2.06 -3.41 9.68
N ARG A 67 -0.85 -3.85 10.04
CA ARG A 67 -0.63 -4.65 11.25
C ARG A 67 0.73 -4.35 11.87
N ASN A 68 0.76 -4.15 13.18
CA ASN A 68 1.99 -4.09 13.94
C ASN A 68 2.50 -5.53 14.18
N THR A 69 3.61 -5.88 13.53
CA THR A 69 4.31 -7.16 13.67
C THR A 69 5.52 -7.07 14.61
N GLY A 70 5.78 -5.90 15.20
CA GLY A 70 6.81 -5.72 16.20
C GLY A 70 6.37 -6.06 17.62
N THR A 71 7.28 -5.80 18.56
CA THR A 71 7.10 -6.05 19.99
C THR A 71 6.76 -4.80 20.80
N ALA A 72 6.77 -3.61 20.18
CA ALA A 72 6.42 -2.34 20.81
C ALA A 72 5.20 -1.68 20.15
N PRO A 73 4.37 -0.92 20.88
CA PRO A 73 3.27 -0.15 20.30
C PRO A 73 3.77 0.90 19.30
N ILE A 74 3.04 1.10 18.20
CA ILE A 74 3.34 2.12 17.20
C ILE A 74 2.39 3.30 17.39
N ALA A 75 2.91 4.43 17.87
CA ALA A 75 2.19 5.69 17.99
C ALA A 75 2.34 6.56 16.73
N ASP A 76 1.49 7.58 16.60
CA ASP A 76 1.54 8.60 15.54
C ASP A 76 1.60 8.01 14.12
N LEU A 77 0.90 6.90 13.90
CA LEU A 77 0.96 6.18 12.65
C LEU A 77 0.28 7.00 11.54
N VAL A 78 1.05 7.31 10.50
CA VAL A 78 0.55 7.97 9.29
C VAL A 78 0.57 6.98 8.13
N LEU A 79 -0.61 6.66 7.62
CA LEU A 79 -0.76 5.82 6.44
C LEU A 79 -1.04 6.71 5.23
N ALA A 80 -0.09 6.76 4.31
CA ALA A 80 -0.22 7.45 3.04
C ALA A 80 -0.35 6.44 1.91
N ASN A 81 -1.38 6.55 1.09
CA ASN A 81 -1.60 5.66 -0.05
C ASN A 81 -1.88 6.48 -1.31
N PRO A 82 -1.13 6.28 -2.41
CA PRO A 82 -1.41 6.97 -3.67
C PRO A 82 -2.77 6.54 -4.23
N VAL A 83 -3.46 7.49 -4.87
CA VAL A 83 -4.63 7.19 -5.69
C VAL A 83 -4.12 6.77 -7.07
N PRO A 84 -4.51 5.59 -7.60
CA PRO A 84 -4.04 5.14 -8.91
C PRO A 84 -4.32 6.19 -10.00
N PRO A 85 -3.38 6.45 -10.93
CA PRO A 85 -3.47 7.58 -11.88
C PRO A 85 -4.69 7.49 -12.81
N SER A 86 -5.09 6.27 -13.18
CA SER A 86 -6.29 6.01 -13.98
C SER A 86 -7.60 6.09 -13.17
N THR A 87 -7.55 6.57 -11.93
CA THR A 87 -8.71 6.67 -11.06
C THR A 87 -8.82 8.04 -10.39
N VAL A 88 -10.01 8.38 -9.91
CA VAL A 88 -10.30 9.63 -9.21
C VAL A 88 -10.92 9.29 -7.87
N TYR A 89 -10.36 9.83 -6.78
CA TYR A 89 -10.99 9.72 -5.47
C TYR A 89 -12.47 10.15 -5.51
N ARG A 90 -13.31 9.41 -4.78
CA ARG A 90 -14.74 9.73 -4.60
C ARG A 90 -15.16 9.86 -3.15
N GLY A 91 -14.56 9.10 -2.24
CA GLY A 91 -14.95 9.14 -0.84
C GLY A 91 -14.31 8.05 0.00
N PRO A 92 -14.51 8.04 1.32
CA PRO A 92 -14.10 6.92 2.17
C PRO A 92 -14.85 5.64 1.79
N ALA A 93 -14.20 4.49 2.02
CA ALA A 93 -14.87 3.19 1.95
C ALA A 93 -15.84 3.04 3.14
N ALA A 94 -16.84 2.16 3.00
CA ALA A 94 -17.76 1.87 4.09
C ALA A 94 -16.99 1.39 5.34
N GLY A 95 -17.33 1.95 6.50
CA GLY A 95 -16.66 1.62 7.77
C GLY A 95 -15.25 2.22 7.92
N SER A 96 -14.75 2.97 6.94
CA SER A 96 -13.46 3.66 7.02
C SER A 96 -13.62 5.14 7.34
N PRO A 97 -12.76 5.73 8.19
CA PRO A 97 -12.72 7.17 8.39
C PRO A 97 -12.29 7.90 7.10
N ALA A 98 -12.76 9.13 6.94
CA ALA A 98 -12.36 9.98 5.83
C ALA A 98 -10.85 10.29 5.89
N PRO A 99 -10.08 10.08 4.80
CA PRO A 99 -8.70 10.53 4.72
C PRO A 99 -8.59 12.04 4.47
N ASP A 100 -7.44 12.59 4.81
CA ASP A 100 -6.95 13.83 4.21
C ASP A 100 -6.58 13.59 2.75
N LEU A 101 -7.02 14.48 1.86
CA LEU A 101 -6.57 14.52 0.47
C LEU A 101 -5.30 15.34 0.35
N VAL A 102 -4.28 14.76 -0.27
CA VAL A 102 -2.95 15.36 -0.48
C VAL A 102 -2.67 15.43 -1.98
N ALA A 103 -1.80 16.35 -2.40
CA ALA A 103 -1.39 16.51 -3.79
C ALA A 103 -2.59 16.60 -4.76
N ASN A 104 -3.53 17.48 -4.42
CA ASN A 104 -4.77 17.70 -5.19
C ASN A 104 -5.64 16.44 -5.36
N GLY A 105 -5.61 15.53 -4.37
CA GLY A 105 -6.39 14.28 -4.39
C GLY A 105 -5.73 13.11 -5.10
N SER A 106 -4.47 13.25 -5.52
CA SER A 106 -3.66 12.14 -6.05
C SER A 106 -3.11 11.22 -4.96
N GLN A 107 -3.27 11.58 -3.68
CA GLN A 107 -2.86 10.78 -2.54
C GLN A 107 -3.84 10.96 -1.39
N VAL A 108 -4.14 9.86 -0.71
CA VAL A 108 -4.92 9.87 0.54
C VAL A 108 -3.99 9.66 1.73
N ARG A 109 -4.32 10.26 2.86
CA ARG A 109 -3.56 10.14 4.10
C ARG A 109 -4.49 9.97 5.30
N TRP A 110 -4.22 8.96 6.12
CA TRP A 110 -4.83 8.81 7.44
C TRP A 110 -3.79 8.99 8.53
N ARG A 111 -4.18 9.66 9.61
CA ARG A 111 -3.40 9.77 10.84
C ARG A 111 -4.14 9.02 11.93
N LEU A 112 -3.51 7.99 12.49
CA LEU A 112 -4.07 7.22 13.59
C LEU A 112 -3.57 7.82 14.89
N THR A 113 -4.48 8.44 15.63
CA THR A 113 -4.20 9.00 16.96
C THR A 113 -4.07 7.93 18.04
N ARG A 114 -4.63 6.74 17.79
CA ARG A 114 -4.53 5.59 18.71
C ARG A 114 -3.29 4.76 18.36
N PRO A 115 -2.41 4.49 19.34
CA PRO A 115 -1.29 3.58 19.12
C PRO A 115 -1.77 2.18 18.72
N VAL A 116 -1.07 1.57 17.77
CA VAL A 116 -1.32 0.20 17.35
C VAL A 116 -0.46 -0.72 18.21
N ALA A 117 -1.09 -1.45 19.13
CA ALA A 117 -0.40 -2.40 20.01
C ALA A 117 0.29 -3.53 19.20
N PRO A 118 1.33 -4.20 19.75
CA PRO A 118 1.93 -5.39 19.15
C PRO A 118 0.88 -6.43 18.74
N GLY A 119 0.96 -6.91 17.51
CA GLY A 119 -0.02 -7.85 16.92
C GLY A 119 -1.35 -7.23 16.49
N GLY A 120 -1.63 -5.99 16.89
CA GLY A 120 -2.83 -5.23 16.53
C GLY A 120 -2.78 -4.66 15.12
N GLY A 121 -3.93 -4.31 14.58
CA GLY A 121 -4.07 -3.83 13.21
C GLY A 121 -5.51 -3.52 12.85
N GLY A 122 -5.73 -3.17 11.58
CA GLY A 122 -7.05 -2.87 11.05
C GLY A 122 -7.02 -2.63 9.55
N GLU A 123 -8.17 -2.24 9.02
CA GLU A 123 -8.34 -1.90 7.61
C GLU A 123 -8.86 -0.48 7.48
N LEU A 124 -8.33 0.24 6.50
CA LEU A 124 -8.83 1.53 6.04
C LEU A 124 -9.09 1.44 4.55
N GLY A 125 -9.95 2.29 4.01
CA GLY A 125 -10.19 2.27 2.58
C GLY A 125 -10.83 3.53 2.05
N PHE A 126 -10.73 3.66 0.74
CA PHE A 126 -11.37 4.72 -0.03
C PHE A 126 -11.91 4.16 -1.34
N THR A 127 -12.90 4.87 -1.87
CA THR A 127 -13.46 4.61 -3.18
C THR A 127 -12.88 5.58 -4.20
N ALA A 128 -12.65 5.07 -5.40
CA ALA A 128 -12.28 5.85 -6.55
C ALA A 128 -13.13 5.42 -7.77
N ILE A 129 -13.14 6.25 -8.81
CA ILE A 129 -13.79 5.96 -10.09
C ILE A 129 -12.73 5.94 -11.18
N VAL A 130 -12.77 4.92 -12.03
CA VAL A 130 -11.85 4.77 -13.17
C VAL A 130 -12.19 5.83 -14.22
N ARG A 131 -11.16 6.50 -14.76
CA ARG A 131 -11.31 7.49 -15.84
C ARG A 131 -11.29 6.83 -17.21
#